data_AF-A0A924JPV3-F1
#
_entry.id   AF-A0A924JPV3-F1
#
_cell.length_a   1.000
_cell.length_b   1.000
_cell.length_c   1.000
_cell.angle_alpha   90.00
_cell.angle_beta   90.00
_cell.angle_gamma   90.00
#
_symmetry.space_group_name_H-M   'P 1'
#
loop_
_entity.id
_entity.type
_entity.pdbx_description
1 polymer ?
#
loop_
_entity_poly.entity_id
_entity_poly.type
_entity_poly.pdbx_seq_one_letter_code
_entity_poly.pdbx_strand_id
1 'polypeptide(L)'
;IFQKKPIPFQTINFNYGSEQKPHSDSIHMTTEPLGYLSAVWIALEDIKENSGELVYYPGSHKLNYVMSEDYNTGNNALLIGEHNYDNYEHKIDAIIQQHNFKPQYFHAKKGDMLIWHANLLHGGSPINNPLLTRKSMVAHYYADGVLCYHEISQRPAVIKQASKK
;
A
#
# COMPACT_ATOMS: atom_id res chain seq x y z
N ILE A 1 -4.57 13.83 7.43
CA ILE A 1 -5.00 12.94 6.34
C ILE A 1 -6.53 12.90 6.25
N PHE A 2 -7.28 12.27 7.16
CA PHE A 2 -8.75 12.14 7.02
C PHE A 2 -9.62 13.19 7.70
N GLN A 3 -9.07 14.00 8.63
CA GLN A 3 -9.86 14.86 9.53
C GLN A 3 -10.97 14.10 10.30
N LYS A 4 -10.79 12.79 10.44
CA LYS A 4 -11.65 11.86 11.16
C LYS A 4 -10.79 11.02 12.09
N LYS A 5 -11.41 10.39 13.08
CA LYS A 5 -10.72 9.48 14.01
C LYS A 5 -10.17 8.27 13.24
N PRO A 6 -8.86 7.98 13.30
CA PRO A 6 -8.30 6.78 12.71
C PRO A 6 -8.59 5.55 13.59
N ILE A 7 -8.94 4.44 12.95
CA ILE A 7 -9.25 3.16 13.58
C ILE A 7 -8.25 2.12 13.04
N PRO A 8 -7.41 1.51 13.91
CA PRO A 8 -6.43 0.52 13.47
C PRO A 8 -7.16 -0.71 12.91
N PHE A 9 -6.67 -1.20 11.77
CA PHE A 9 -7.27 -2.33 11.07
C PHE A 9 -6.33 -3.53 10.99
N GLN A 10 -5.11 -3.33 10.51
CA GLN A 10 -4.17 -4.40 10.24
C GLN A 10 -2.74 -3.94 10.47
N THR A 11 -1.89 -4.86 10.93
CA THR A 11 -0.44 -4.69 10.93
C THR A 11 0.23 -5.79 10.11
N ILE A 12 1.27 -5.44 9.37
CA ILE A 12 2.11 -6.37 8.59
C ILE A 12 3.56 -6.15 9.01
N ASN A 13 4.30 -7.23 9.26
CA ASN A 13 5.70 -7.17 9.67
C ASN A 13 6.58 -7.78 8.58
N PHE A 14 7.70 -7.14 8.29
CA PHE A 14 8.68 -7.58 7.31
C PHE A 14 10.05 -7.72 7.96
N ASN A 15 10.74 -8.83 7.70
CA ASN A 15 12.14 -9.00 8.09
C ASN A 15 13.13 -8.54 6.99
N TYR A 16 12.66 -8.52 5.74
CA TYR A 16 13.43 -8.16 4.55
C TYR A 16 12.64 -7.16 3.69
N GLY A 17 13.28 -6.60 2.66
CA GLY A 17 12.58 -5.90 1.58
C GLY A 17 11.40 -6.71 1.06
N SER A 18 10.30 -6.05 0.70
CA SER A 18 9.14 -6.77 0.13
C SER A 18 9.33 -7.06 -1.35
N GLU A 19 10.20 -6.30 -2.04
CA GLU A 19 10.40 -6.33 -3.50
C GLU A 19 9.10 -6.18 -4.31
N GLN A 20 8.01 -5.76 -3.65
CA GLN A 20 6.73 -5.54 -4.29
C GLN A 20 6.85 -4.35 -5.24
N LYS A 21 6.38 -4.55 -6.48
CA LYS A 21 6.30 -3.48 -7.46
C LYS A 21 5.41 -2.34 -6.96
N PRO A 22 5.56 -1.13 -7.54
CA PRO A 22 4.76 0.02 -7.17
C PRO A 22 3.26 -0.27 -7.25
N HIS A 23 2.52 0.07 -6.20
CA HIS A 23 1.08 -0.09 -6.11
C HIS A 23 0.46 0.96 -5.19
N SER A 24 -0.86 1.14 -5.29
CA SER A 24 -1.69 1.76 -4.25
C SER A 24 -2.28 0.68 -3.34
N ASP A 25 -2.41 0.95 -2.04
CA ASP A 25 -3.14 0.10 -1.10
C ASP A 25 -4.62 -0.08 -1.50
N SER A 26 -5.16 0.89 -2.24
CA SER A 26 -6.59 0.97 -2.59
C SER A 26 -7.08 -0.23 -3.40
N ILE A 27 -6.18 -0.91 -4.13
CA ILE A 27 -6.48 -2.14 -4.88
C ILE A 27 -6.71 -3.36 -3.96
N HIS A 28 -6.17 -3.32 -2.74
CA HIS A 28 -6.30 -4.39 -1.74
C HIS A 28 -7.32 -4.06 -0.65
N MET A 29 -7.47 -2.77 -0.35
CA MET A 29 -8.22 -2.25 0.78
C MET A 29 -8.83 -0.91 0.40
N THR A 30 -10.15 -0.76 0.49
CA THR A 30 -10.80 0.48 0.04
C THR A 30 -11.89 0.94 1.01
N THR A 31 -12.40 2.14 0.77
CA THR A 31 -13.48 2.74 1.56
C THR A 31 -14.58 3.29 0.67
N GLU A 32 -15.81 3.33 1.18
CA GLU A 32 -16.90 4.13 0.58
C GLU A 32 -17.36 5.19 1.59
N PRO A 33 -17.20 6.50 1.29
CA PRO A 33 -16.51 7.06 0.12
C PRO A 33 -14.99 6.77 0.10
N LEU A 34 -14.35 6.89 -1.06
CA LEU A 34 -12.90 6.69 -1.23
C LEU A 34 -12.05 7.70 -0.43
N GLY A 35 -10.80 7.33 -0.14
CA GLY A 35 -9.79 8.23 0.44
C GLY A 35 -9.73 8.27 1.97
N TYR A 36 -10.35 7.29 2.63
CA TYR A 36 -10.39 7.19 4.09
C TYR A 36 -9.56 6.03 4.65
N LEU A 37 -8.46 5.69 3.97
CA LEU A 37 -7.46 4.71 4.38
C LEU A 37 -6.04 5.30 4.32
N SER A 38 -5.22 5.05 5.35
CA SER A 38 -3.80 5.44 5.42
C SER A 38 -3.00 4.31 6.01
N ALA A 39 -1.72 4.27 5.65
CA ALA A 39 -0.76 3.43 6.33
C ALA A 39 0.30 4.26 7.05
N VAL A 40 0.88 3.64 8.07
CA VAL A 40 2.11 4.09 8.74
C VAL A 40 3.13 2.98 8.58
N TRP A 41 4.22 3.25 7.88
CA TRP A 41 5.38 2.37 7.82
C TRP A 41 6.42 2.83 8.84
N ILE A 42 6.98 1.89 9.58
CA ILE A 42 7.87 2.14 10.71
C ILE A 42 9.15 1.32 10.52
N ALA A 43 10.30 1.99 10.57
CA ALA A 43 11.60 1.35 10.57
C ALA A 43 11.86 0.70 11.94
N LEU A 44 12.04 -0.62 11.98
CA LEU A 44 12.39 -1.36 13.19
C LEU A 44 13.91 -1.55 13.35
N GLU A 45 14.68 -1.16 12.33
CA GLU A 45 16.13 -1.04 12.32
C GLU A 45 16.57 0.10 11.39
N ASP A 46 17.84 0.47 11.45
CA ASP A 46 18.43 1.41 10.49
C ASP A 46 18.39 0.81 9.09
N ILE A 47 17.74 1.51 8.15
CA ILE A 47 17.61 1.06 6.77
C ILE A 47 18.93 1.31 6.06
N LYS A 48 19.48 0.24 5.50
CA LYS A 48 20.73 0.26 4.76
C LYS A 48 20.43 0.39 3.28
N GLU A 49 21.34 1.04 2.56
CA GLU A 49 21.28 1.03 1.11
C GLU A 49 21.33 -0.42 0.60
N ASN A 50 20.58 -0.73 -0.46
CA ASN A 50 20.53 -2.06 -1.09
C ASN A 50 19.84 -3.17 -0.27
N SER A 51 19.12 -2.83 0.80
CA SER A 51 18.37 -3.82 1.61
C SER A 51 16.92 -4.04 1.16
N GLY A 52 16.48 -3.45 0.05
CA GLY A 52 15.07 -3.41 -0.33
C GLY A 52 14.29 -2.35 0.44
N GLU A 53 14.78 -1.12 0.37
CA GLU A 53 14.21 0.11 0.91
C GLU A 53 12.76 0.32 0.45
N LEU A 54 11.99 1.03 1.28
CA LEU A 54 10.68 1.52 0.86
C LEU A 54 10.87 2.57 -0.24
N VAL A 55 10.26 2.35 -1.40
CA VAL A 55 10.21 3.31 -2.51
C VAL A 55 8.80 3.89 -2.63
N TYR A 56 8.69 5.17 -2.94
CA TYR A 56 7.42 5.86 -3.14
C TYR A 56 7.52 6.95 -4.21
N TYR A 57 6.36 7.36 -4.75
CA TYR A 57 6.29 8.32 -5.85
C TYR A 57 5.52 9.57 -5.40
N PRO A 58 6.22 10.66 -5.01
CA PRO A 58 5.59 11.86 -4.49
C PRO A 58 4.51 12.43 -5.43
N GLY A 59 3.38 12.84 -4.84
CA GLY A 59 2.25 13.42 -5.58
C GLY A 59 1.33 12.41 -6.28
N SER A 60 1.73 11.14 -6.41
CA SER A 60 0.91 10.10 -7.07
C SER A 60 -0.44 9.85 -6.40
N HIS A 61 -0.54 10.07 -5.09
CA HIS A 61 -1.80 9.97 -4.33
C HIS A 61 -2.92 10.92 -4.82
N LYS A 62 -2.59 11.94 -5.61
CA LYS A 62 -3.54 12.90 -6.20
C LYS A 62 -4.15 12.42 -7.51
N LEU A 63 -3.65 11.33 -8.08
CA LEU A 63 -4.22 10.75 -9.28
C LEU A 63 -5.57 10.08 -8.98
N ASN A 64 -6.30 9.75 -10.04
CA ASN A 64 -7.45 8.86 -9.91
C ASN A 64 -7.00 7.51 -9.36
N TYR A 65 -7.88 6.86 -8.61
CA TYR A 65 -7.67 5.50 -8.14
C TYR A 65 -7.64 4.54 -9.33
N VAL A 66 -6.71 3.60 -9.31
CA VAL A 66 -6.67 2.50 -10.27
C VAL A 66 -7.30 1.28 -9.63
N MET A 67 -8.44 0.86 -10.16
CA MET A 67 -9.24 -0.26 -9.69
C MET A 67 -9.38 -1.31 -10.80
N SER A 68 -10.03 -2.43 -10.49
CA SER A 68 -10.24 -3.56 -11.41
C SER A 68 -10.94 -3.20 -12.73
N GLU A 69 -11.56 -2.03 -12.83
CA GLU A 69 -12.23 -1.53 -14.04
C GLU A 69 -11.25 -0.82 -15.00
N ASP A 70 -10.06 -0.46 -14.54
CA ASP A 70 -9.10 0.40 -15.27
C ASP A 70 -8.08 -0.37 -16.10
N TYR A 71 -8.12 -1.69 -16.06
CA TYR A 71 -7.19 -2.57 -16.75
C TYR A 71 -7.83 -3.93 -17.06
N ASN A 72 -7.21 -4.70 -17.96
CA ASN A 72 -7.69 -6.03 -18.29
C ASN A 72 -7.38 -6.99 -17.14
N THR A 73 -8.33 -7.20 -16.24
CA THR A 73 -8.17 -8.14 -15.12
C THR A 73 -8.09 -9.60 -15.56
N GLY A 74 -8.58 -9.93 -16.75
CA GLY A 74 -8.81 -11.32 -17.17
C GLY A 74 -9.89 -12.04 -16.34
N ASN A 75 -10.60 -11.32 -15.47
CA ASN A 75 -11.70 -11.88 -14.69
C ASN A 75 -12.87 -12.27 -15.59
N ASN A 76 -13.60 -13.31 -15.20
CA ASN A 76 -14.91 -13.63 -15.75
C ASN A 76 -15.93 -13.73 -14.61
N ALA A 77 -17.18 -14.08 -14.94
CA ALA A 77 -18.27 -14.14 -13.96
C ALA A 77 -18.01 -15.12 -12.79
N LEU A 78 -17.08 -16.08 -12.93
CA LEU A 78 -16.83 -17.15 -11.96
C LEU A 78 -15.41 -17.16 -11.41
N LEU A 79 -14.43 -16.62 -12.13
CA LEU A 79 -13.01 -16.76 -11.82
C LEU A 79 -12.27 -15.43 -11.92
N ILE A 80 -11.25 -15.30 -11.07
CA ILE A 80 -10.23 -14.24 -11.15
C ILE A 80 -9.24 -14.63 -12.25
N GLY A 81 -8.85 -13.67 -13.08
CA GLY A 81 -7.86 -13.89 -14.14
C GLY A 81 -6.49 -14.24 -13.56
N GLU A 82 -5.81 -15.21 -14.17
CA GLU A 82 -4.50 -15.71 -13.70
C GLU A 82 -3.43 -14.60 -13.65
N HIS A 83 -3.52 -13.62 -14.56
CA HIS A 83 -2.57 -12.51 -14.69
C HIS A 83 -3.12 -11.16 -14.19
N ASN A 84 -4.16 -11.18 -13.34
CA ASN A 84 -4.79 -9.96 -12.86
C ASN A 84 -3.76 -9.02 -12.18
N TYR A 85 -2.90 -9.58 -11.33
CA TYR A 85 -1.88 -8.81 -10.63
C TYR A 85 -0.82 -8.24 -11.57
N ASP A 86 -0.29 -9.05 -12.49
CA ASP A 86 0.69 -8.60 -13.50
C ASP A 86 0.12 -7.46 -14.37
N ASN A 87 -1.15 -7.56 -14.76
CA ASN A 87 -1.81 -6.55 -15.57
C ASN A 87 -2.03 -5.24 -14.80
N TYR A 88 -2.32 -5.32 -13.49
CA TYR A 88 -2.36 -4.16 -12.62
C TYR A 88 -0.99 -3.50 -12.51
N GLU A 89 0.08 -4.28 -12.28
CA GLU A 89 1.44 -3.76 -12.21
C GLU A 89 1.85 -3.06 -13.52
N HIS A 90 1.55 -3.65 -14.68
CA HIS A 90 1.78 -3.01 -15.98
C HIS A 90 1.02 -1.69 -16.13
N LYS A 91 -0.23 -1.61 -15.63
CA LYS A 91 -1.02 -0.38 -15.63
C LYS A 91 -0.37 0.70 -14.75
N ILE A 92 0.12 0.34 -13.57
CA ILE A 92 0.81 1.28 -12.68
C ILE A 92 2.12 1.75 -13.28
N ASP A 93 2.91 0.87 -13.88
CA ASP A 93 4.16 1.23 -14.56
C ASP A 93 3.90 2.23 -15.70
N ALA A 94 2.86 2.00 -16.50
CA ALA A 94 2.45 2.92 -17.56
C ALA A 94 2.06 4.30 -17.00
N ILE A 95 1.36 4.35 -15.86
CA ILE A 95 1.00 5.62 -15.19
C ILE A 95 2.24 6.34 -14.68
N ILE A 96 3.18 5.63 -14.05
CA ILE A 96 4.44 6.19 -13.57
C ILE A 96 5.21 6.84 -14.72
N GLN A 97 5.29 6.16 -15.86
CA GLN A 97 5.94 6.67 -17.06
C GLN A 97 5.20 7.87 -17.65
N GLN A 98 3.88 7.79 -17.82
CA GLN A 98 3.04 8.85 -18.39
C GLN A 98 3.16 10.16 -17.59
N HIS A 99 3.19 10.07 -16.26
CA HIS A 99 3.29 11.22 -15.38
C HIS A 99 4.74 11.63 -15.06
N ASN A 100 5.73 10.93 -15.63
CA ASN A 100 7.16 11.15 -15.37
C ASN A 100 7.51 11.16 -13.87
N PHE A 101 6.82 10.33 -13.06
CA PHE A 101 7.12 10.29 -11.63
C PHE A 101 8.55 9.81 -11.39
N LYS A 102 9.18 10.43 -10.40
CA LYS A 102 10.52 10.04 -9.95
C LYS A 102 10.39 9.30 -8.61
N PRO A 103 11.00 8.11 -8.48
CA PRO A 103 10.98 7.39 -7.23
C PRO A 103 11.77 8.15 -6.17
N GLN A 104 11.31 8.07 -4.92
CA GLN A 104 12.06 8.44 -3.74
C GLN A 104 12.20 7.23 -2.83
N TYR A 105 13.39 7.06 -2.27
CA TYR A 105 13.72 5.97 -1.38
C TYR A 105 13.77 6.48 0.05
N PHE A 106 13.10 5.78 0.96
CA PHE A 106 13.04 6.18 2.36
C PHE A 106 14.22 5.59 3.14
N HIS A 107 15.32 6.34 3.22
CA HIS A 107 16.53 5.99 3.98
C HIS A 107 16.36 6.28 5.48
N ALA A 108 15.44 5.54 6.10
CA ALA A 108 15.01 5.73 7.47
C ALA A 108 16.01 5.23 8.54
N LYS A 109 16.04 5.89 9.69
CA LYS A 109 16.66 5.38 10.92
C LYS A 109 15.68 4.57 11.74
N LYS A 110 16.18 3.71 12.63
CA LYS A 110 15.33 2.95 13.54
C LYS A 110 14.39 3.89 14.31
N GLY A 111 13.09 3.64 14.22
CA GLY A 111 12.03 4.43 14.84
C GLY A 111 11.44 5.53 13.95
N ASP A 112 12.06 5.83 12.81
CA ASP A 112 11.46 6.75 11.83
C ASP A 112 10.20 6.15 11.22
N MET A 113 9.28 7.04 10.86
CA MET A 113 7.98 6.66 10.31
C MET A 113 7.72 7.42 9.01
N LEU A 114 7.12 6.73 8.04
CA LEU A 114 6.48 7.35 6.89
C LEU A 114 4.98 7.10 6.95
N ILE A 115 4.20 8.17 6.90
CA ILE A 115 2.74 8.10 6.88
C ILE A 115 2.26 8.47 5.48
N TRP A 116 1.42 7.65 4.86
CA TRP A 116 0.87 7.94 3.54
C TRP A 116 -0.64 7.73 3.45
N HIS A 117 -1.22 8.42 2.47
CA HIS A 117 -2.57 8.17 2.00
C HIS A 117 -2.58 6.92 1.11
N ALA A 118 -3.58 6.04 1.24
CA ALA A 118 -3.66 4.75 0.53
C ALA A 118 -3.44 4.81 -1.00
N ASN A 119 -3.75 5.94 -1.63
CA ASN A 119 -3.54 6.15 -3.05
C ASN A 119 -2.09 6.48 -3.46
N LEU A 120 -1.18 6.68 -2.50
CA LEU A 120 0.24 6.91 -2.82
C LEU A 120 0.81 5.64 -3.46
N LEU A 121 1.40 5.77 -4.65
CA LEU A 121 2.15 4.67 -5.24
C LEU A 121 3.42 4.44 -4.43
N HIS A 122 3.62 3.21 -3.99
CA HIS A 122 4.76 2.78 -3.19
C HIS A 122 5.06 1.30 -3.40
N GLY A 123 6.23 0.85 -2.97
CA GLY A 123 6.68 -0.53 -3.12
C GLY A 123 7.97 -0.81 -2.33
N GLY A 124 8.55 -1.99 -2.53
CA GLY A 124 9.88 -2.35 -2.04
C GLY A 124 10.88 -2.32 -3.19
N SER A 125 11.99 -1.61 -3.03
CA SER A 125 13.09 -1.71 -4.00
C SER A 125 13.68 -3.13 -4.01
N PRO A 126 14.44 -3.49 -5.07
CA PRO A 126 15.17 -4.76 -5.11
C PRO A 126 16.13 -4.93 -3.93
N ILE A 127 16.24 -6.15 -3.42
CA ILE A 127 17.25 -6.51 -2.43
C ILE A 127 18.56 -6.82 -3.17
N ASN A 128 19.39 -5.80 -3.37
CA ASN A 128 20.67 -5.97 -4.06
C ASN A 128 21.76 -6.59 -3.17
N ASN A 129 21.58 -6.58 -1.85
CA ASN A 129 22.47 -7.27 -0.91
C ASN A 129 21.69 -8.29 -0.05
N PRO A 130 21.78 -9.59 -0.36
CA PRO A 130 21.00 -10.63 0.32
C PRO A 130 21.45 -10.90 1.77
N LEU A 131 22.58 -10.34 2.20
CA LEU A 131 23.04 -10.44 3.59
C LEU A 131 22.39 -9.39 4.51
N LEU A 132 21.67 -8.42 3.94
CA LEU A 132 21.02 -7.36 4.70
C LEU A 132 19.56 -7.69 5.01
N THR A 133 19.11 -7.27 6.19
CA THR A 133 17.70 -7.22 6.55
C THR A 133 17.12 -5.82 6.36
N ARG A 134 15.79 -5.75 6.33
CA ARG A 134 15.03 -4.51 6.30
C ARG A 134 13.80 -4.67 7.18
N LYS A 135 14.03 -4.65 8.50
CA LYS A 135 12.97 -4.85 9.50
C LYS A 135 12.05 -3.65 9.54
N SER A 136 10.79 -3.87 9.25
CA SER A 136 9.78 -2.84 9.30
C SER A 136 8.41 -3.38 9.69
N MET A 137 7.55 -2.47 10.12
CA MET A 137 6.13 -2.74 10.35
C MET A 137 5.30 -1.74 9.56
N VAL A 138 4.21 -2.21 8.96
CA VAL A 138 3.16 -1.35 8.38
C VAL A 138 1.91 -1.49 9.23
N ALA A 139 1.27 -0.38 9.56
CA ALA A 139 -0.02 -0.34 10.23
C ALA A 139 -1.03 0.45 9.39
N HIS A 140 -2.15 -0.19 9.05
CA HIS A 140 -3.24 0.40 8.28
C HIS A 140 -4.35 0.92 9.18
N TYR A 141 -4.89 2.08 8.83
CA TYR A 141 -5.93 2.77 9.58
C TYR A 141 -7.05 3.23 8.64
N TYR A 142 -8.27 2.79 8.92
CA TYR A 142 -9.47 3.38 8.32
C TYR A 142 -9.93 4.59 9.11
N ALA A 143 -10.67 5.50 8.48
CA ALA A 143 -11.39 6.52 9.21
C ALA A 143 -12.66 5.96 9.87
N ASP A 144 -13.05 6.53 10.99
CA ASP A 144 -14.32 6.22 11.63
C ASP A 144 -15.52 6.65 10.77
N GLY A 145 -16.60 5.86 10.80
CA GLY A 145 -17.85 6.16 10.10
C GLY A 145 -17.76 6.13 8.57
N VAL A 146 -16.97 5.22 7.99
CA VAL A 146 -16.98 4.89 6.55
C VAL A 146 -17.13 3.39 6.34
N LEU A 147 -17.66 2.98 5.19
CA LEU A 147 -17.67 1.57 4.83
C LEU A 147 -16.23 1.16 4.47
N CYS A 148 -15.80 0.00 4.98
CA CYS A 148 -14.43 -0.49 4.83
C CYS A 148 -14.45 -1.86 4.16
N TYR A 149 -13.60 -2.05 3.15
CA TYR A 149 -13.53 -3.27 2.36
C TYR A 149 -12.11 -3.83 2.40
N HIS A 150 -11.98 -5.15 2.58
CA HIS A 150 -10.71 -5.85 2.56
C HIS A 150 -10.75 -6.99 1.54
N GLU A 151 -9.63 -7.18 0.86
CA GLU A 151 -9.42 -8.05 -0.30
C GLU A 151 -10.02 -7.57 -1.63
N ILE A 152 -9.45 -8.11 -2.72
CA ILE A 152 -9.94 -7.99 -4.10
C ILE A 152 -11.41 -8.45 -4.21
N SER A 153 -11.87 -9.32 -3.31
CA SER A 153 -13.27 -9.79 -3.23
C SER A 153 -14.23 -8.81 -2.54
N GLN A 154 -13.75 -7.65 -2.04
CA GLN A 154 -14.51 -6.62 -1.34
C GLN A 154 -15.37 -7.16 -0.18
N ARG A 155 -14.86 -8.11 0.60
CA ARG A 155 -15.58 -8.54 1.81
C ARG A 155 -15.58 -7.39 2.84
N PRO A 156 -16.71 -7.12 3.52
CA PRO A 156 -16.75 -6.10 4.56
C PRO A 156 -15.68 -6.37 5.62
N ALA A 157 -14.82 -5.39 5.87
CA ALA A 157 -13.90 -5.43 6.99
C ALA A 157 -14.70 -5.18 8.28
N VAL A 158 -14.97 -6.23 9.06
CA VAL A 158 -15.66 -6.08 10.35
C VAL A 158 -14.67 -5.59 11.40
N ILE A 159 -14.62 -4.28 11.59
CA ILE A 159 -13.88 -3.68 12.71
C ILE A 159 -14.72 -3.84 13.97
N LYS A 160 -14.38 -4.81 14.82
CA LYS A 160 -15.01 -4.96 16.13
C LYS A 160 -14.63 -3.76 17.00
N GLN A 161 -15.61 -2.98 17.43
CA GLN A 161 -15.37 -1.98 18.47
C GLN A 161 -14.88 -2.70 19.73
N ALA A 162 -13.69 -2.35 20.21
CA ALA A 162 -13.26 -2.78 21.54
C ALA A 162 -14.26 -2.20 22.55
N SER A 163 -14.95 -3.08 23.29
CA SER A 163 -15.79 -2.67 24.41
C SER A 163 -14.92 -1.84 25.35
N LYS A 164 -15.30 -0.60 25.61
CA LYS A 164 -14.70 0.18 26.70
C LYS A 164 -14.91 -0.63 27.99
N LYS A 165 -13.84 -1.13 28.58
CA LYS A 165 -13.83 -1.54 29.99
C LYS A 165 -13.74 -0.29 30.85
#